data_AF-A0A922CGD9-F1
#
_entry.id   AF-A0A922CGD9-F1
#
_cell.length_a   1.000
_cell.length_b   1.000
_cell.length_c   1.000
_cell.angle_alpha   90.00
_cell.angle_beta   90.00
_cell.angle_gamma   90.00
#
_symmetry.space_group_name_H-M   'P 1'
#
loop_
_entity.id
_entity.type
_entity.pdbx_description
1 polymer ?
#
loop_
_entity_poly.entity_id
_entity_poly.type
_entity_poly.pdbx_seq_one_letter_code
_entity_poly.pdbx_strand_id
1 'polypeptide(L)'
;MKKHGKTVNFVSNNSLRTRANYEAQFKASGIDNGFANLTIPSLAIAEYLKSVNFDKTVYCVTCEETIHVLEAHGFKCKQGPDVGPEFYGEFLKFLEDDEEIGAVVFDSDFKVNLPKLYKAITYLKRPDVLFLNGATDRVVPLKPGCLALGKTFFNWIVHELNIN
;
A
#
# COMPACT_ATOMS: atom_id res chain seq x y z
N MET A 1 17.42 -22.60 -14.67
CA MET A 1 16.44 -22.91 -13.60
C MET A 1 15.25 -23.69 -14.12
N LYS A 2 14.40 -23.11 -14.99
CA LYS A 2 13.26 -23.83 -15.61
C LYS A 2 13.68 -25.07 -16.41
N LYS A 3 14.77 -24.99 -17.20
CA LYS A 3 15.38 -26.14 -17.91
C LYS A 3 15.85 -27.29 -17.01
N HIS A 4 15.96 -27.05 -15.70
CA HIS A 4 16.31 -28.07 -14.70
C HIS A 4 15.11 -28.46 -13.83
N GLY A 5 13.87 -28.24 -14.30
CA GLY A 5 12.64 -28.63 -13.60
C GLY A 5 12.29 -27.77 -12.38
N LYS A 6 12.95 -26.63 -12.16
CA LYS A 6 12.66 -25.74 -11.02
C LYS A 6 11.58 -24.71 -11.38
N THR A 7 10.62 -24.51 -10.48
CA THR A 7 9.69 -23.36 -10.50
C THR A 7 10.46 -22.07 -10.21
N VAL A 8 10.13 -21.00 -10.92
CA VAL A 8 10.74 -19.68 -10.73
C VAL A 8 9.64 -18.68 -10.39
N ASN A 9 9.74 -18.12 -9.18
CA ASN A 9 8.90 -17.04 -8.71
C ASN A 9 9.68 -15.71 -8.74
N PHE A 10 8.96 -14.62 -8.92
CA PHE A 10 9.48 -13.26 -8.96
C PHE A 10 8.93 -12.49 -7.77
N VAL A 11 9.77 -11.68 -7.15
CA VAL A 11 9.36 -10.83 -6.03
C VAL A 11 9.85 -9.42 -6.31
N SER A 12 8.98 -8.43 -6.11
CA SER A 12 9.32 -7.02 -6.31
C SER A 12 8.64 -6.15 -5.27
N ASN A 13 9.39 -5.27 -4.60
CA ASN A 13 8.88 -4.31 -3.64
C ASN A 13 8.25 -3.05 -4.31
N ASN A 14 7.51 -3.24 -5.39
CA ASN A 14 7.00 -2.13 -6.19
C ASN A 14 5.52 -2.30 -6.58
N SER A 15 4.64 -1.69 -5.79
CA SER A 15 3.20 -1.64 -6.08
C SER A 15 2.80 -0.55 -7.08
N LEU A 16 3.72 0.32 -7.52
CA LEU A 16 3.42 1.43 -8.46
C LEU A 16 3.23 0.96 -9.90
N ARG A 17 3.66 -0.26 -10.23
CA ARG A 17 3.59 -0.77 -11.59
C ARG A 17 2.28 -1.52 -11.78
N THR A 18 1.56 -1.14 -12.83
CA THR A 18 0.38 -1.87 -13.28
C THR A 18 0.76 -3.28 -13.77
N ARG A 19 -0.23 -4.17 -13.79
CA ARG A 19 -0.07 -5.51 -14.39
C ARG A 19 0.47 -5.45 -15.82
N ALA A 20 -0.08 -4.58 -16.65
CA ALA A 20 0.36 -4.39 -18.04
C ALA A 20 1.84 -3.97 -18.13
N ASN A 21 2.29 -3.10 -17.20
CA ASN A 21 3.70 -2.71 -17.14
C ASN A 21 4.62 -3.88 -16.79
N TYR A 22 4.23 -4.72 -15.83
CA TYR A 22 5.00 -5.92 -15.49
C TYR A 22 5.01 -6.96 -16.62
N GLU A 23 3.86 -7.22 -17.25
CA GLU A 23 3.75 -8.14 -18.38
C GLU A 23 4.63 -7.70 -19.56
N ALA A 24 4.69 -6.40 -19.85
CA ALA A 24 5.59 -5.85 -20.86
C ALA A 24 7.08 -6.10 -20.52
N GLN A 25 7.49 -5.91 -19.26
CA GLN A 25 8.87 -6.18 -18.82
C GLN A 25 9.23 -7.67 -18.88
N PHE A 26 8.31 -8.54 -18.47
CA PHE A 26 8.52 -9.99 -18.59
C PHE A 26 8.64 -10.41 -20.05
N LYS A 27 7.76 -9.91 -20.93
CA LYS A 27 7.83 -10.16 -22.37
C LYS A 27 9.15 -9.67 -22.98
N ALA A 28 9.60 -8.46 -22.63
CA ALA A 28 10.88 -7.92 -23.08
C ALA A 28 12.08 -8.77 -22.61
N SER A 29 11.92 -9.49 -21.50
CA SER A 29 12.92 -10.42 -20.94
C SER A 29 12.79 -11.86 -21.46
N GLY A 30 11.87 -12.13 -22.39
CA GLY A 30 11.60 -13.49 -22.90
C GLY A 30 10.98 -14.42 -21.84
N ILE A 31 10.26 -13.87 -20.86
CA ILE A 31 9.61 -14.62 -19.78
C ILE A 31 8.11 -14.65 -20.03
N ASP A 32 7.62 -15.80 -20.51
CA ASP A 32 6.18 -16.02 -20.66
C ASP A 32 5.51 -16.20 -19.29
N ASN A 33 4.30 -15.62 -19.14
CA ASN A 33 3.46 -15.71 -17.95
C ASN A 33 4.20 -15.33 -16.65
N GLY A 34 5.15 -14.40 -16.72
CA GLY A 34 5.94 -13.99 -15.56
C GLY A 34 5.09 -13.41 -14.42
N PHE A 35 4.04 -12.65 -14.75
CA PHE A 35 3.13 -12.05 -13.76
C PHE A 35 2.41 -13.07 -12.90
N ALA A 36 2.07 -14.25 -13.45
CA ALA A 36 1.40 -15.31 -12.69
C ALA A 36 2.27 -15.87 -11.55
N ASN A 37 3.59 -15.67 -11.62
CA ASN A 37 4.54 -16.10 -10.59
C ASN A 37 5.15 -14.88 -9.87
N LEU A 38 4.55 -13.69 -9.98
CA LEU A 38 5.03 -12.46 -9.36
C LEU A 38 4.29 -12.19 -8.05
N THR A 39 5.05 -11.89 -7.01
CA THR A 39 4.55 -11.34 -5.75
C THR A 39 5.03 -9.89 -5.60
N ILE A 40 4.08 -8.99 -5.37
CA ILE A 40 4.30 -7.58 -5.01
C ILE A 40 3.50 -7.26 -3.75
N PRO A 41 3.83 -6.17 -3.01
CA PRO A 41 3.19 -5.87 -1.74
C PRO A 41 1.67 -5.75 -1.84
N SER A 42 1.13 -5.06 -2.86
CA SER A 42 -0.33 -4.92 -3.04
C SER A 42 -1.05 -6.27 -3.22
N LEU A 43 -0.46 -7.23 -3.96
CA LEU A 43 -0.99 -8.59 -4.07
C LEU A 43 -0.89 -9.36 -2.75
N ALA A 44 0.23 -9.23 -2.04
CA ALA A 44 0.41 -9.89 -0.74
C ALA A 44 -0.59 -9.38 0.31
N ILE A 45 -0.86 -8.07 0.34
CA ILE A 45 -1.87 -7.46 1.21
C ILE A 45 -3.26 -7.99 0.86
N ALA A 46 -3.62 -8.02 -0.43
CA ALA A 46 -4.92 -8.53 -0.88
C ALA A 46 -5.12 -10.00 -0.47
N GLU A 47 -4.12 -10.86 -0.69
CA GLU A 47 -4.17 -12.26 -0.30
C GLU A 47 -4.22 -12.44 1.23
N TYR A 48 -3.50 -11.62 2.00
CA TYR A 48 -3.61 -11.63 3.45
C TYR A 48 -5.02 -11.28 3.93
N LEU A 49 -5.60 -10.18 3.43
CA LEU A 49 -6.95 -9.76 3.78
C LEU A 49 -7.99 -10.86 3.47
N LYS A 50 -7.85 -11.56 2.32
CA LYS A 50 -8.69 -12.72 2.01
C LYS A 50 -8.50 -13.85 3.02
N SER A 51 -7.25 -14.16 3.39
CA SER A 51 -6.94 -15.27 4.29
C SER A 51 -7.53 -15.12 5.69
N VAL A 52 -7.75 -13.87 6.13
CA VAL A 52 -8.39 -13.56 7.42
C VAL A 52 -9.88 -13.27 7.30
N ASN A 53 -10.49 -13.54 6.13
CA ASN A 53 -11.89 -13.25 5.82
C ASN A 53 -12.29 -11.79 6.13
N PHE A 54 -11.42 -10.84 5.78
CA PHE A 54 -11.68 -9.43 6.01
C PHE A 54 -12.91 -8.94 5.23
N ASP A 55 -13.86 -8.31 5.92
CA ASP A 55 -15.15 -7.88 5.39
C ASP A 55 -15.48 -6.39 5.62
N LYS A 56 -14.58 -5.66 6.29
CA LYS A 56 -14.68 -4.21 6.53
C LYS A 56 -14.07 -3.38 5.37
N THR A 57 -13.99 -2.06 5.54
CA THR A 57 -13.37 -1.14 4.58
C THR A 57 -11.88 -0.93 4.89
N VAL A 58 -11.06 -0.87 3.84
CA VAL A 58 -9.64 -0.54 3.92
C VAL A 58 -9.46 0.98 3.77
N TYR A 59 -8.80 1.62 4.73
CA TYR A 59 -8.30 2.98 4.57
C TYR A 59 -6.89 2.97 3.99
N CYS A 60 -6.71 3.59 2.84
CA CYS A 60 -5.48 3.54 2.06
C CYS A 60 -4.71 4.85 2.17
N VAL A 61 -3.46 4.73 2.64
CA VAL A 61 -2.39 5.72 2.46
C VAL A 61 -1.41 5.10 1.48
N THR A 62 -1.85 5.02 0.22
CA THR A 62 -1.18 4.30 -0.88
C THR A 62 -1.38 5.05 -2.19
N CYS A 63 -0.84 4.51 -3.29
CA CYS A 63 -1.10 4.95 -4.63
C CYS A 63 -2.38 4.31 -5.17
N GLU A 64 -2.90 4.87 -6.27
CA GLU A 64 -4.07 4.35 -6.98
C GLU A 64 -3.85 2.91 -7.48
N GLU A 65 -2.63 2.55 -7.90
CA GLU A 65 -2.34 1.20 -8.37
C GLU A 65 -2.51 0.15 -7.27
N THR A 66 -2.22 0.51 -6.02
CA THR A 66 -2.47 -0.38 -4.87
C THR A 66 -3.96 -0.49 -4.59
N ILE A 67 -4.70 0.63 -4.64
CA ILE A 67 -6.16 0.65 -4.45
C ILE A 67 -6.86 -0.22 -5.50
N HIS A 68 -6.53 -0.04 -6.78
CA HIS A 68 -7.09 -0.84 -7.86
C HIS A 68 -6.83 -2.34 -7.70
N VAL A 69 -5.66 -2.73 -7.16
CA VAL A 69 -5.38 -4.14 -6.86
C VAL A 69 -6.33 -4.65 -5.77
N LEU A 70 -6.49 -3.91 -4.68
CA LEU A 70 -7.39 -4.29 -3.58
C LEU A 70 -8.85 -4.37 -4.03
N GLU A 71 -9.32 -3.38 -4.80
CA GLU A 71 -10.68 -3.35 -5.35
C GLU A 71 -10.94 -4.52 -6.33
N ALA A 72 -9.96 -4.84 -7.18
CA ALA A 72 -10.04 -6.01 -8.07
C ALA A 72 -10.09 -7.34 -7.30
N HIS A 73 -9.70 -7.35 -6.01
CA HIS A 73 -9.81 -8.50 -5.12
C HIS A 73 -11.06 -8.47 -4.24
N GLY A 74 -11.97 -7.52 -4.46
CA GLY A 74 -13.27 -7.42 -3.80
C GLY A 74 -13.29 -6.55 -2.55
N PHE A 75 -12.20 -5.84 -2.23
CA PHE A 75 -12.14 -4.99 -1.04
C PHE A 75 -12.69 -3.60 -1.31
N LYS A 76 -13.39 -3.03 -0.33
CA LYS A 76 -13.79 -1.62 -0.35
C LYS A 76 -12.61 -0.77 0.13
N CYS A 77 -12.28 0.27 -0.61
CA CYS A 77 -11.20 1.19 -0.28
C CYS A 77 -11.73 2.61 -0.04
N LYS A 78 -11.19 3.29 0.97
CA LYS A 78 -11.34 4.74 1.18
C LYS A 78 -9.95 5.36 1.22
N GLN A 79 -9.81 6.58 0.71
CA GLN A 79 -8.57 7.35 0.80
C GLN A 79 -8.86 8.85 0.96
N GLY A 80 -7.79 9.63 1.11
CA GLY A 80 -7.84 11.08 1.01
C GLY A 80 -8.16 11.82 2.31
N PRO A 81 -8.23 13.17 2.23
CA PRO A 81 -8.16 13.98 0.99
C PRO A 81 -6.75 14.05 0.38
N ASP A 82 -6.64 14.46 -0.89
CA ASP A 82 -5.35 14.67 -1.56
C ASP A 82 -4.66 15.97 -1.15
N VAL A 83 -5.45 16.96 -0.75
CA VAL A 83 -4.99 18.29 -0.31
C VAL A 83 -5.51 18.54 1.10
N GLY A 84 -4.64 19.04 1.97
CA GLY A 84 -5.04 19.45 3.31
C GLY A 84 -5.71 20.82 3.32
N PRO A 85 -6.58 21.09 4.31
CA PRO A 85 -7.13 22.42 4.49
C PRO A 85 -6.05 23.41 4.92
N GLU A 86 -6.34 24.70 4.77
CA GLU A 86 -5.40 25.78 5.07
C GLU A 86 -5.34 26.09 6.57
N PHE A 87 -6.48 26.00 7.26
CA PHE A 87 -6.60 26.43 8.65
C PHE A 87 -6.65 25.26 9.63
N TYR A 88 -5.95 25.41 10.76
CA TYR A 88 -5.87 24.41 11.83
C TYR A 88 -7.24 23.88 12.29
N GLY A 89 -8.24 24.76 12.45
CA GLY A 89 -9.57 24.37 12.94
C GLY A 89 -10.28 23.34 12.06
N GLU A 90 -9.93 23.27 10.78
CA GLU A 90 -10.53 22.34 9.82
C GLU A 90 -9.94 20.93 9.91
N PHE A 91 -8.84 20.74 10.63
CA PHE A 91 -8.22 19.43 10.79
C PHE A 91 -8.94 18.54 11.80
N LEU A 92 -9.76 19.11 12.68
CA LEU A 92 -10.46 18.37 13.74
C LEU A 92 -11.34 17.25 13.16
N LYS A 93 -11.96 17.47 12.00
CA LYS A 93 -12.78 16.46 11.30
C LYS A 93 -12.00 15.23 10.84
N PHE A 94 -10.67 15.30 10.72
CA PHE A 94 -9.83 14.16 10.36
C PHE A 94 -9.43 13.31 11.57
N LEU A 95 -9.84 13.73 12.77
CA LEU A 95 -9.71 12.98 14.02
C LEU A 95 -11.02 12.29 14.42
N GLU A 96 -12.02 12.32 13.55
CA GLU A 96 -13.28 11.60 13.71
C GLU A 96 -13.11 10.14 13.23
N ASP A 97 -13.59 9.18 14.03
CA ASP A 97 -13.51 7.76 13.69
C ASP A 97 -14.57 7.38 12.64
N ASP A 98 -14.31 6.28 11.94
CA ASP A 98 -15.20 5.67 10.94
C ASP A 98 -15.23 4.16 11.20
N GLU A 99 -16.28 3.68 11.86
CA GLU A 99 -16.41 2.29 12.34
C GLU A 99 -16.37 1.26 11.20
N GLU A 100 -16.69 1.67 9.97
CA GLU A 100 -16.59 0.82 8.77
C GLU A 100 -15.14 0.50 8.40
N ILE A 101 -14.18 1.30 8.86
CA ILE A 101 -12.76 1.01 8.65
C ILE A 101 -12.34 -0.14 9.56
N GLY A 102 -11.79 -1.19 8.96
CA GLY A 102 -11.21 -2.34 9.67
C GLY A 102 -9.74 -2.58 9.37
N ALA A 103 -9.17 -1.86 8.40
CA ALA A 103 -7.75 -1.95 8.09
C ALA A 103 -7.23 -0.59 7.64
N VAL A 104 -5.98 -0.29 8.00
CA VAL A 104 -5.20 0.82 7.48
C VAL A 104 -4.01 0.24 6.72
N VAL A 105 -3.92 0.55 5.43
CA VAL A 105 -2.84 0.09 4.55
C VAL A 105 -1.93 1.25 4.20
N PHE A 106 -0.63 1.09 4.46
CA PHE A 106 0.42 2.03 4.08
C PHE A 106 1.32 1.44 3.00
N ASP A 107 1.44 2.15 1.88
CA ASP A 107 2.38 1.86 0.80
C ASP A 107 2.78 3.20 0.15
N SER A 108 3.27 3.18 -1.09
CA SER A 108 3.72 4.37 -1.81
C SER A 108 2.59 5.37 -2.00
N ASP A 109 2.60 6.52 -1.34
CA ASP A 109 1.64 7.60 -1.59
C ASP A 109 2.39 8.92 -1.84
N PHE A 110 2.31 9.44 -3.06
CA PHE A 110 2.93 10.71 -3.44
C PHE A 110 2.16 11.94 -2.96
N LYS A 111 0.94 11.73 -2.46
CA LYS A 111 0.02 12.74 -1.93
C LYS A 111 -0.24 12.53 -0.44
N VAL A 112 0.65 11.83 0.26
CA VAL A 112 0.55 11.68 1.71
C VAL A 112 0.60 13.05 2.36
N ASN A 113 -0.32 13.29 3.29
CA ASN A 113 -0.50 14.57 3.93
C ASN A 113 -1.03 14.39 5.36
N LEU A 114 -1.01 15.46 6.14
CA LEU A 114 -1.42 15.43 7.55
C LEU A 114 -2.87 14.93 7.77
N PRO A 115 -3.88 15.31 6.95
CA PRO A 115 -5.22 14.73 7.04
C PRO A 115 -5.26 13.20 6.93
N LYS A 116 -4.50 12.62 5.98
CA LYS A 116 -4.41 11.17 5.81
C LYS A 116 -3.79 10.49 7.02
N LEU A 117 -2.73 11.10 7.57
CA LEU A 117 -2.07 10.59 8.78
C LEU A 117 -3.00 10.67 10.01
N TYR A 118 -3.76 11.77 10.18
CA TYR A 118 -4.72 11.92 11.29
C TYR A 118 -5.85 10.89 11.24
N LYS A 119 -6.39 10.62 10.06
CA LYS A 119 -7.36 9.53 9.88
C LYS A 119 -6.75 8.17 10.23
N ALA A 120 -5.57 7.88 9.68
CA ALA A 120 -4.87 6.63 9.94
C ALA A 120 -4.64 6.38 11.44
N ILE A 121 -4.05 7.35 12.16
CA ILE A 121 -3.81 7.20 13.61
C ILE A 121 -5.12 7.17 14.40
N THR A 122 -6.18 7.81 13.93
CA THR A 122 -7.49 7.77 14.60
C THR A 122 -8.09 6.39 14.52
N TYR A 123 -8.11 5.79 13.32
CA TYR A 123 -8.65 4.43 13.12
C TYR A 123 -7.81 3.39 13.85
N LEU A 124 -6.48 3.55 13.85
CA LEU A 124 -5.54 2.60 14.48
C LEU A 124 -5.56 2.59 16.02
N LYS A 125 -6.25 3.53 16.67
CA LYS A 125 -6.55 3.46 18.12
C LYS A 125 -7.41 2.25 18.47
N ARG A 126 -8.20 1.74 17.52
CA ARG A 126 -9.01 0.54 17.70
C ARG A 126 -8.13 -0.70 17.53
N PRO A 127 -8.04 -1.59 18.53
CA PRO A 127 -7.16 -2.76 18.48
C PRO A 127 -7.60 -3.83 17.46
N ASP A 128 -8.85 -3.80 17.01
CA ASP A 128 -9.37 -4.67 15.95
C ASP A 128 -9.02 -4.19 14.53
N VAL A 129 -8.48 -2.97 14.38
CA VAL A 129 -8.11 -2.42 13.07
C VAL A 129 -6.72 -2.93 12.67
N LEU A 130 -6.65 -3.62 11.54
CA LEU A 130 -5.41 -4.16 11.02
C LEU A 130 -4.49 -3.03 10.51
N PHE A 131 -3.21 -3.06 10.91
CA PHE A 131 -2.20 -2.21 10.31
C PHE A 131 -1.31 -3.01 9.36
N LEU A 132 -1.38 -2.70 8.07
CA LEU A 132 -0.64 -3.42 7.03
C LEU A 132 0.28 -2.47 6.28
N ASN A 133 1.52 -2.89 6.12
CA ASN A 133 2.53 -2.13 5.39
C ASN A 133 2.92 -2.88 4.12
N GLY A 134 3.00 -2.14 3.02
CA GLY A 134 3.58 -2.60 1.76
C GLY A 134 5.11 -2.65 1.85
N ALA A 135 5.78 -2.13 0.83
CA ALA A 135 7.24 -2.12 0.82
C ALA A 135 7.82 -1.12 1.85
N THR A 136 8.89 -1.50 2.55
CA THR A 136 9.54 -0.69 3.60
C THR A 136 10.91 -0.17 3.19
N ASP A 137 11.12 0.04 1.89
CA ASP A 137 12.37 0.59 1.38
C ASP A 137 12.60 1.99 1.99
N ARG A 138 13.81 2.27 2.48
CA ARG A 138 14.19 3.61 3.00
C ARG A 138 14.44 4.61 1.89
N VAL A 139 14.95 4.15 0.75
CA VAL A 139 15.27 4.96 -0.42
C VAL A 139 14.95 4.18 -1.68
N VAL A 140 14.57 4.89 -2.75
CA VAL A 140 14.29 4.29 -4.06
C VAL A 140 15.07 5.02 -5.17
N PRO A 141 15.70 4.30 -6.11
CA PRO A 141 16.39 4.91 -7.23
C PRO A 141 15.37 5.33 -8.31
N LEU A 142 14.98 6.61 -8.33
CA LEU A 142 14.05 7.14 -9.35
C LEU A 142 14.77 7.69 -10.59
N LYS A 143 15.97 8.25 -10.41
CA LYS A 143 16.81 8.81 -11.48
C LYS A 143 18.24 8.31 -11.29
N PRO A 144 19.00 8.01 -12.37
CA PRO A 144 20.40 7.61 -12.25
C PRO A 144 21.19 8.58 -11.37
N GLY A 145 21.87 8.03 -10.35
CA GLY A 145 22.65 8.80 -9.37
C GLY A 145 21.84 9.56 -8.31
N CYS A 146 20.50 9.47 -8.31
CA CYS A 146 19.63 10.16 -7.35
C CYS A 146 18.77 9.15 -6.59
N LEU A 147 18.85 9.19 -5.25
CA LEU A 147 17.98 8.43 -4.37
C LEU A 147 16.83 9.32 -3.90
N ALA A 148 15.60 8.86 -4.09
CA ALA A 148 14.42 9.50 -3.52
C ALA A 148 14.03 8.82 -2.20
N LEU A 149 13.23 9.52 -1.40
CA LEU A 149 12.67 8.99 -0.16
C LEU A 149 11.87 7.73 -0.45
N GLY A 150 12.17 6.67 0.29
CA GLY A 150 11.38 5.45 0.29
C GLY A 150 10.20 5.55 1.25
N LYS A 151 9.40 4.50 1.23
CA LYS A 151 8.02 4.48 1.76
C LYS A 151 7.98 4.39 3.29
N THR A 152 9.04 3.88 3.91
CA THR A 152 9.06 3.51 5.34
C THR A 152 8.95 4.68 6.32
N PHE A 153 9.22 5.92 5.91
CA PHE A 153 9.23 7.06 6.83
C PHE A 153 7.83 7.40 7.36
N PHE A 154 6.79 7.26 6.53
CA PHE A 154 5.41 7.52 6.94
C PHE A 154 4.88 6.42 7.87
N ASN A 155 5.26 5.17 7.59
CA ASN A 155 4.94 4.03 8.45
C ASN A 155 5.53 4.21 9.84
N TRP A 156 6.75 4.75 9.93
CA TRP A 156 7.41 5.02 11.22
C TRP A 156 6.64 6.05 12.05
N ILE A 157 6.18 7.15 11.44
CA ILE A 157 5.37 8.16 12.15
C ILE A 157 4.12 7.52 12.77
N VAL A 158 3.39 6.73 11.98
CA VAL A 158 2.17 6.07 12.48
C VAL A 158 2.49 5.02 13.54
N HIS A 159 3.54 4.23 13.33
CA HIS A 159 3.96 3.21 14.30
C HIS A 159 4.33 3.83 15.66
N GLU A 160 5.16 4.88 15.68
CA GLU A 160 5.56 5.56 16.92
C GLU A 160 4.36 6.16 17.68
N LEU A 161 3.38 6.71 16.94
CA LEU A 161 2.20 7.34 17.54
C LEU A 161 1.13 6.33 17.98
N ASN A 162 1.22 5.07 17.54
CA ASN A 162 0.27 4.01 17.87
C ASN A 162 0.76 3.05 18.96
N ILE A 163 1.89 3.36 19.61
CA ILE A 163 2.36 2.61 20.79
C ILE A 163 1.58 3.13 22.02
N ASN A 164 0.45 2.51 22.33
CA ASN A 164 -0.16 2.53 23.65
C ASN A 164 -0.49 1.09 24.08
#